data_AF-A0A847HWD6-F1
#
_entry.id   AF-A0A847HWD6-F1
#
_cell.length_a   1.000
_cell.length_b   1.000
_cell.length_c   1.000
_cell.angle_alpha   90.00
_cell.angle_beta   90.00
_cell.angle_gamma   90.00
#
_symmetry.space_group_name_H-M   'P 1'
#
loop_
_entity.id
_entity.type
_entity.pdbx_description
1 polymer ?
#
loop_
_entity_poly.entity_id
_entity_poly.type
_entity_poly.pdbx_seq_one_letter_code
_entity_poly.pdbx_strand_id
1 'polypeptide(L)'
;MRPFTSDHLPHPASSRPDPTRRAPSVRAFLGSLLALALVACGQMDGGSVTSASLERQALGFDAAALIEVMVAPSGPTATADLMAALPPAPSAEAVEVVNRHRPSQVDLVHTLRYPGVTLEVYEASRPPALLPFSVRVERDDVVYRGLHVGLDVEAARALLADAERLPTAAYEAYLVTRDDAAPYTLLLESEGGRVTAFAVTAHLD
;
A
#
# COMPACT_ATOMS: atom_id res chain seq x y z
N MET A 1 -65.18 -33.25 -41.62
CA MET A 1 -64.25 -33.28 -42.77
C MET A 1 -62.89 -32.78 -42.31
N ARG A 2 -61.85 -33.63 -42.35
CA ARG A 2 -60.41 -33.27 -42.35
C ARG A 2 -59.93 -33.22 -43.82
N PRO A 3 -58.87 -32.48 -44.19
CA PRO A 3 -57.45 -32.76 -43.85
C PRO A 3 -56.71 -31.50 -43.33
N PHE A 4 -55.63 -31.48 -42.54
CA PHE A 4 -54.32 -32.17 -42.49
C PHE A 4 -53.45 -32.03 -43.74
N THR A 5 -52.57 -31.03 -43.73
CA THR A 5 -51.23 -31.12 -44.36
C THR A 5 -50.21 -30.46 -43.44
N SER A 6 -49.24 -31.27 -43.01
CA SER A 6 -47.99 -30.89 -42.38
C SER A 6 -47.15 -30.01 -43.32
N ASP A 7 -46.30 -29.17 -42.75
CA ASP A 7 -44.92 -29.10 -43.23
C ASP A 7 -43.91 -28.88 -42.11
N HIS A 8 -42.78 -29.54 -42.31
CA HIS A 8 -41.74 -29.89 -41.37
C HIS A 8 -40.67 -28.79 -41.19
N LEU A 9 -40.25 -28.58 -39.92
CA LEU A 9 -38.87 -28.43 -39.39
C LEU A 9 -37.95 -27.30 -39.95
N PRO A 10 -36.81 -26.90 -39.30
CA PRO A 10 -36.21 -27.35 -38.04
C PRO A 10 -35.82 -26.21 -37.04
N HIS A 11 -35.91 -26.49 -35.73
CA HIS A 11 -34.83 -26.14 -34.78
C HIS A 11 -33.76 -27.24 -34.88
N PRO A 12 -32.45 -27.03 -34.69
CA PRO A 12 -31.89 -26.25 -33.57
C PRO A 12 -30.54 -25.54 -33.85
N ALA A 13 -30.04 -24.76 -32.89
CA ALA A 13 -28.67 -24.90 -32.39
C ALA A 13 -28.44 -23.98 -31.19
N SER A 14 -28.29 -24.59 -30.02
CA SER A 14 -27.65 -23.98 -28.85
C SER A 14 -26.22 -23.57 -29.21
N SER A 15 -25.91 -22.29 -29.14
CA SER A 15 -24.53 -21.81 -29.15
C SER A 15 -23.89 -22.11 -27.79
N ARG A 16 -23.18 -23.24 -27.71
CA ARG A 16 -22.17 -23.47 -26.69
C ARG A 16 -21.09 -22.39 -26.81
N PRO A 17 -20.61 -21.79 -25.70
CA PRO A 17 -19.43 -20.94 -25.74
C PRO A 17 -18.19 -21.81 -26.06
N ASP A 18 -17.44 -21.39 -27.07
CA ASP A 18 -16.16 -21.96 -27.50
C ASP A 18 -15.07 -21.66 -26.45
N PRO A 19 -14.45 -22.66 -25.81
CA PRO A 19 -13.44 -22.44 -24.77
C PRO A 19 -12.03 -22.09 -25.31
N THR A 20 -11.88 -21.75 -26.59
CA THR A 20 -10.54 -21.53 -27.19
C THR A 20 -10.17 -20.08 -27.53
N ARG A 21 -10.97 -19.08 -27.13
CA ARG A 21 -10.58 -17.67 -27.29
C ARG A 21 -9.60 -17.21 -26.20
N ARG A 22 -8.33 -17.56 -26.36
CA ARG A 22 -7.20 -16.96 -25.64
C ARG A 22 -7.17 -15.45 -25.91
N ALA A 23 -7.42 -14.65 -24.87
CA ALA A 23 -7.22 -13.22 -24.91
C ALA A 23 -5.71 -12.91 -25.07
N PRO A 24 -5.31 -11.99 -25.96
CA PRO A 24 -3.92 -11.57 -26.03
C PRO A 24 -3.59 -10.72 -24.80
N SER A 25 -2.79 -11.30 -23.92
CA SER A 25 -2.04 -10.63 -22.86
C SER A 25 -0.96 -9.75 -23.49
N VAL A 26 -1.24 -8.46 -23.67
CA VAL A 26 -0.19 -7.49 -24.01
C VAL A 26 0.20 -6.76 -22.73
N ARG A 27 1.26 -7.29 -22.10
CA ARG A 27 2.13 -6.57 -21.19
C ARG A 27 2.75 -5.41 -21.95
N ALA A 28 2.54 -4.19 -21.47
CA ALA A 28 3.42 -3.06 -21.75
C ALA A 28 3.78 -2.43 -20.40
N PHE A 29 4.85 -2.94 -19.80
CA PHE A 29 5.58 -2.24 -18.75
C PHE A 29 6.25 -1.03 -19.40
N LEU A 30 5.66 0.14 -19.24
CA LEU A 30 6.37 1.41 -19.46
C LEU A 30 6.76 1.91 -18.07
N GLY A 31 7.96 1.52 -17.62
CA GLY A 31 8.58 2.08 -16.42
C GLY A 31 8.88 3.54 -16.66
N SER A 32 7.99 4.42 -16.19
CA SER A 32 8.23 5.86 -16.15
C SER A 32 9.04 6.17 -14.90
N LEU A 33 10.36 6.23 -15.04
CA LEU A 33 11.29 6.74 -14.04
C LEU A 33 11.16 8.27 -14.01
N LEU A 34 10.12 8.77 -13.36
CA LEU A 34 9.98 10.20 -13.10
C LEU A 34 10.64 10.52 -11.75
N ALA A 35 11.90 10.95 -11.80
CA ALA A 35 12.57 11.53 -10.64
C ALA A 35 11.85 12.83 -10.25
N LEU A 36 11.05 12.80 -9.19
CA LEU A 36 10.46 13.98 -8.59
C LEU A 36 11.57 14.82 -7.94
N ALA A 37 12.10 15.78 -8.70
CA ALA A 37 12.96 16.83 -8.19
C ALA A 37 12.08 17.89 -7.50
N LEU A 38 11.81 17.72 -6.20
CA LEU A 38 11.36 18.81 -5.34
C LEU A 38 12.55 19.73 -5.07
N VAL A 39 12.84 20.61 -6.03
CA VAL A 39 13.76 21.73 -5.84
C VAL A 39 13.01 22.83 -5.09
N ALA A 40 13.07 22.79 -3.76
CA ALA A 40 12.82 23.97 -2.95
C ALA A 40 14.03 24.90 -3.08
N CYS A 41 13.80 26.11 -3.60
CA CYS A 41 14.81 27.15 -3.74
C CYS A 41 15.37 27.58 -2.38
N GLY A 42 16.68 27.40 -2.23
CA GLY A 42 17.50 28.04 -1.20
C GLY A 42 18.97 27.81 -1.52
N GLN A 43 19.70 28.86 -1.90
CA GLN A 43 21.17 28.83 -2.04
C GLN A 43 21.80 28.27 -0.77
N MET A 44 22.36 27.06 -0.83
CA MET A 44 23.30 26.54 0.15
C MET A 44 24.37 25.72 -0.55
N ASP A 45 25.58 25.85 -0.05
CA ASP A 45 26.85 25.40 -0.63
C ASP A 45 26.82 23.99 -1.22
N GLY A 46 27.47 23.85 -2.39
CA GLY A 46 27.59 22.60 -3.14
C GLY A 46 28.45 21.54 -2.44
N GLY A 47 27.95 20.98 -1.35
CA GLY A 47 28.37 19.66 -0.87
C GLY A 47 27.68 18.61 -1.73
N SER A 48 28.44 17.76 -2.41
CA SER A 48 27.83 16.60 -3.07
C SER A 48 27.15 15.74 -2.01
N VAL A 49 25.83 15.63 -2.10
CA VAL A 49 25.08 14.72 -1.24
C VAL A 49 25.51 13.31 -1.64
N THR A 50 26.26 12.66 -0.76
CA THR A 50 26.71 11.27 -0.94
C THR A 50 25.58 10.29 -0.61
N SER A 51 25.60 9.09 -1.19
CA SER A 51 24.64 8.02 -0.83
C SER A 51 24.63 7.74 0.68
N ALA A 52 25.79 7.78 1.34
CA ALA A 52 25.91 7.57 2.78
C ALA A 52 25.28 8.70 3.63
N SER A 53 25.24 9.94 3.12
CA SER A 53 24.52 11.03 3.79
C SER A 53 23.00 10.89 3.61
N LEU A 54 22.54 10.42 2.45
CA LEU A 54 21.12 10.13 2.22
C LEU A 54 20.65 8.97 3.11
N GLU A 55 21.44 7.91 3.22
CA GLU A 55 21.14 6.77 4.11
C GLU A 55 21.06 7.19 5.58
N ARG A 56 21.99 8.02 6.06
CA ARG A 56 21.94 8.55 7.44
C ARG A 56 20.72 9.43 7.69
N GLN A 57 20.35 10.26 6.72
CA GLN A 57 19.17 11.11 6.84
C GLN A 57 17.88 10.29 6.76
N ALA A 58 17.85 9.25 5.93
CA ALA A 58 16.75 8.30 5.76
C ALA A 58 16.50 7.45 7.03
N LEU A 59 17.52 7.21 7.86
CA LEU A 59 17.34 6.56 9.17
C LEU A 59 16.71 7.49 10.23
N GLY A 60 16.77 8.81 10.01
CA GLY A 60 16.48 9.82 11.02
C GLY A 60 15.01 10.20 11.20
N PHE A 61 14.08 9.66 10.42
CA PHE A 61 12.65 9.92 10.63
C PHE A 61 12.00 8.88 11.56
N ASP A 62 11.00 9.34 12.31
CA ASP A 62 10.23 8.52 13.23
C ASP A 62 9.13 7.75 12.47
N ALA A 63 9.39 6.47 12.20
CA ALA A 63 8.43 5.61 11.52
C ALA A 63 7.20 5.27 12.38
N ALA A 64 7.31 5.28 13.72
CA ALA A 64 6.17 5.05 14.59
C ALA A 64 5.22 6.26 14.56
N ALA A 65 5.76 7.48 14.61
CA ALA A 65 4.97 8.71 14.41
C ALA A 65 4.31 8.74 13.02
N LEU A 66 5.01 8.26 11.99
CA LEU A 66 4.47 8.12 10.65
C LEU A 66 3.23 7.21 10.63
N ILE A 67 3.32 6.04 11.28
CA ILE A 67 2.19 5.12 11.41
C ILE A 67 1.03 5.77 12.17
N GLU A 68 1.28 6.45 13.29
CA GLU A 68 0.23 7.09 14.09
C GLU A 68 -0.51 8.18 13.29
N VAL A 69 0.21 9.05 12.57
CA VAL A 69 -0.44 10.07 11.72
C VAL A 69 -1.21 9.44 10.56
N MET A 70 -0.70 8.34 9.99
CA MET A 70 -1.39 7.63 8.91
C MET A 70 -2.74 7.06 9.35
N VAL A 71 -2.82 6.48 10.56
CA VAL A 71 -4.07 5.86 11.04
C VAL A 71 -4.99 6.85 11.75
N ALA A 72 -4.44 7.84 12.44
CA ALA A 72 -5.15 8.78 13.30
C ALA A 72 -4.64 10.23 13.13
N PRO A 73 -4.85 10.86 11.96
CA PRO A 73 -4.33 12.19 11.69
C PRO A 73 -4.95 13.24 12.64
N SER A 74 -4.10 13.98 13.36
CA SER A 74 -4.51 15.01 14.31
C SER A 74 -4.87 16.34 13.64
N GLY A 75 -5.91 16.30 12.79
CA GLY A 75 -6.41 17.47 12.06
C GLY A 75 -6.09 17.46 10.56
N PRO A 76 -6.58 18.48 9.82
CA PRO A 76 -6.63 18.44 8.35
C PRO A 76 -5.27 18.58 7.66
N THR A 77 -4.23 19.08 8.34
CA THR A 77 -2.90 19.25 7.76
C THR A 77 -1.89 18.20 8.20
N ALA A 78 -2.21 17.38 9.22
CA ALA A 78 -1.25 16.47 9.85
C ALA A 78 -0.54 15.56 8.84
N THR A 79 -1.30 14.99 7.88
CA THR A 79 -0.75 14.16 6.81
C THR A 79 0.16 14.95 5.87
N ALA A 80 -0.23 16.16 5.46
CA ALA A 80 0.56 16.99 4.56
C ALA A 80 1.87 17.45 5.24
N ASP A 81 1.79 17.86 6.50
CA ASP A 81 2.93 18.28 7.32
C ASP A 81 3.91 17.12 7.53
N LEU A 82 3.40 15.91 7.79
CA LEU A 82 4.20 14.67 7.87
C LEU A 82 4.91 14.40 6.55
N MET A 83 4.17 14.36 5.43
CA MET A 83 4.75 14.08 4.11
C MET A 83 5.81 15.10 3.71
N ALA A 84 5.64 16.37 4.07
CA ALA A 84 6.61 17.43 3.83
C ALA A 84 7.87 17.32 4.70
N ALA A 85 7.76 16.71 5.89
CA ALA A 85 8.86 16.51 6.82
C ALA A 85 9.72 15.27 6.50
N LEU A 86 9.25 14.37 5.63
CA LEU A 86 9.98 13.16 5.30
C LEU A 86 11.30 13.48 4.57
N PRO A 87 12.40 12.81 4.94
CA PRO A 87 13.63 12.92 4.16
C PRO A 87 13.41 12.28 2.77
N PRO A 88 14.18 12.71 1.76
CA PRO A 88 14.17 12.07 0.45
C PRO A 88 14.45 10.57 0.59
N ALA A 89 13.60 9.74 -0.01
CA ALA A 89 13.80 8.29 -0.01
C ALA A 89 15.01 7.92 -0.89
N PRO A 90 15.93 7.05 -0.43
CA PRO A 90 17.03 6.54 -1.26
C PRO A 90 16.55 5.85 -2.55
N SER A 91 15.37 5.23 -2.51
CA SER A 91 14.72 4.61 -3.67
C SER A 91 13.23 4.91 -3.65
N ALA A 92 12.69 5.23 -4.82
CA ALA A 92 11.28 5.52 -5.03
C ALA A 92 10.83 4.96 -6.38
N GLU A 93 9.69 4.29 -6.39
CA GLU A 93 9.02 3.77 -7.58
C GLU A 93 7.59 4.29 -7.61
N ALA A 94 7.03 4.52 -8.80
CA ALA A 94 5.66 4.95 -8.97
C ALA A 94 4.95 4.07 -9.99
N VAL A 95 3.70 3.71 -9.70
CA VAL A 95 2.84 2.91 -10.57
C VAL A 95 1.51 3.62 -10.77
N GLU A 96 1.06 3.71 -12.01
CA GLU A 96 -0.26 4.21 -12.35
C GLU A 96 -1.35 3.24 -11.90
N VAL A 97 -2.36 3.77 -11.22
CA VAL A 97 -3.53 3.01 -10.77
C VAL A 97 -4.81 3.70 -11.22
N VAL A 98 -5.79 2.91 -11.64
CA VAL A 98 -7.12 3.44 -11.96
C VAL A 98 -7.84 3.78 -10.66
N ASN A 99 -8.31 5.02 -10.55
CA ASN A 99 -9.04 5.45 -9.36
C ASN A 99 -10.31 4.60 -9.19
N ARG A 100 -10.48 4.01 -8.00
CA ARG A 100 -11.59 3.09 -7.69
C ARG A 100 -12.96 3.75 -7.81
N HIS A 101 -13.08 5.01 -7.39
CA HIS A 101 -14.35 5.75 -7.34
C HIS A 101 -14.63 6.51 -8.62
N ARG A 102 -13.59 6.80 -9.41
CA ARG A 102 -13.68 7.48 -10.69
C ARG A 102 -12.79 6.78 -11.72
N PRO A 103 -13.26 5.69 -12.34
CA PRO A 103 -12.43 4.88 -13.25
C PRO A 103 -11.89 5.59 -14.50
N SER A 104 -12.35 6.81 -14.79
CA SER A 104 -11.80 7.67 -15.84
C SER A 104 -10.57 8.48 -15.40
N GLN A 105 -10.19 8.39 -14.12
CA GLN A 105 -9.04 9.05 -13.54
C GLN A 105 -7.93 8.02 -13.26
N VAL A 106 -6.70 8.45 -13.52
CA VAL A 106 -5.48 7.71 -13.21
C VAL A 106 -4.77 8.48 -12.10
N ASP A 107 -4.47 7.76 -11.04
CA ASP A 107 -3.74 8.22 -9.87
C ASP A 107 -2.40 7.46 -9.81
N LEU A 108 -1.53 7.78 -8.85
CA LEU A 108 -0.27 7.08 -8.66
C LEU A 108 -0.23 6.39 -7.29
N VAL A 109 0.44 5.25 -7.23
CA VAL A 109 0.95 4.68 -5.99
C VAL A 109 2.46 4.77 -6.02
N HIS A 110 3.02 5.46 -5.04
CA HIS A 110 4.45 5.55 -4.81
C HIS A 110 4.87 4.51 -3.78
N THR A 111 5.95 3.79 -4.05
CA THR A 111 6.65 2.96 -3.07
C THR A 111 7.97 3.65 -2.73
N LEU A 112 8.04 4.25 -1.55
CA LEU A 112 9.21 4.93 -1.01
C LEU A 112 9.97 3.96 -0.09
N ARG A 113 11.24 3.71 -0.39
CA ARG A 113 12.07 2.74 0.32
C ARG A 113 13.16 3.44 1.10
N TYR A 114 13.09 3.30 2.41
CA TYR A 114 14.10 3.70 3.38
C TYR A 114 14.77 2.44 3.95
N PRO A 115 15.96 2.55 4.58
CA PRO A 115 16.57 1.40 5.23
C PRO A 115 15.62 0.76 6.27
N GLY A 116 15.14 -0.45 5.99
CA GLY A 116 14.21 -1.20 6.83
C GLY A 116 12.82 -0.58 7.05
N VAL A 117 12.42 0.41 6.23
CA VAL A 117 11.04 0.93 6.20
C VAL A 117 10.60 1.11 4.75
N THR A 118 9.46 0.54 4.39
CA THR A 118 8.81 0.81 3.11
C THR A 118 7.50 1.54 3.35
N LEU A 119 7.34 2.69 2.70
CA LEU A 119 6.14 3.51 2.76
C LEU A 119 5.45 3.50 1.40
N GLU A 120 4.16 3.16 1.37
CA GLU A 120 3.33 3.32 0.19
C GLU A 120 2.40 4.52 0.34
N VAL A 121 2.36 5.35 -0.71
CA VAL A 121 1.62 6.61 -0.75
C VAL A 121 0.75 6.63 -1.99
N TYR A 122 -0.54 6.88 -1.80
CA TYR A 122 -1.47 7.14 -2.88
C TYR A 122 -1.45 8.63 -3.22
N GLU A 123 -1.10 8.97 -4.45
CA GLU A 123 -1.22 10.33 -4.98
C GLU A 123 -2.53 10.45 -5.76
N ALA A 124 -3.53 11.05 -5.12
CA ALA A 124 -4.80 11.37 -5.76
C ALA A 124 -4.59 12.54 -6.71
N SER A 125 -5.08 12.43 -7.94
CA SER A 125 -4.97 13.51 -8.93
C SER A 125 -5.99 14.64 -8.69
N ARG A 126 -7.17 14.33 -8.14
CA ARG A 126 -8.28 15.29 -7.98
C ARG A 126 -9.20 15.04 -6.76
N PRO A 127 -9.13 15.91 -5.73
CA PRO A 127 -8.12 16.96 -5.55
C PRO A 127 -6.71 16.35 -5.37
N PRO A 128 -5.64 17.08 -5.71
CA PRO A 128 -4.28 16.66 -5.43
C PRO A 128 -4.07 16.39 -3.95
N ALA A 129 -3.68 15.17 -3.59
CA ALA A 129 -3.37 14.78 -2.22
C ALA A 129 -2.39 13.62 -2.18
N LEU A 130 -1.49 13.64 -1.21
CA LEU A 130 -0.60 12.52 -0.86
C LEU A 130 -1.15 11.84 0.38
N LEU A 131 -1.55 10.57 0.23
CA LEU A 131 -2.21 9.79 1.26
C LEU A 131 -1.33 8.56 1.57
N PRO A 132 -0.49 8.60 2.61
CA PRO A 132 0.20 7.40 3.07
C PRO A 132 -0.85 6.37 3.48
N PHE A 133 -0.67 5.12 3.06
CA PHE A 133 -1.64 4.08 3.36
C PHE A 133 -1.01 2.76 3.79
N SER A 134 0.29 2.55 3.59
CA SER A 134 0.98 1.35 4.07
C SER A 134 2.36 1.69 4.58
N VAL A 135 2.71 1.20 5.76
CA VAL A 135 4.05 1.30 6.34
C VAL A 135 4.49 -0.08 6.75
N ARG A 136 5.50 -0.61 6.07
CA ARG A 136 6.20 -1.82 6.45
C ARG A 136 7.47 -1.47 7.21
N VAL A 137 7.69 -2.15 8.33
CA VAL A 137 8.84 -1.95 9.23
C VAL A 137 9.60 -3.27 9.38
N GLU A 138 10.91 -3.20 9.14
CA GLU A 138 11.91 -4.25 9.33
C GLU A 138 13.05 -3.79 10.26
N ARG A 139 13.04 -2.50 10.65
CA ARG A 139 13.96 -1.93 11.66
C ARG A 139 13.61 -2.40 13.07
N ASP A 140 14.62 -2.60 13.90
CA ASP A 140 14.50 -3.02 15.29
C ASP A 140 14.35 -1.85 16.29
N ASP A 141 14.65 -0.62 15.88
CA ASP A 141 14.50 0.58 16.71
C ASP A 141 13.09 1.18 16.69
N VAL A 142 12.21 0.70 15.82
CA VAL A 142 10.83 1.18 15.69
C VAL A 142 9.91 0.39 16.62
N VAL A 143 9.30 1.08 17.57
CA VAL A 143 8.31 0.51 18.50
C VAL A 143 6.95 1.16 18.24
N TYR A 144 6.00 0.38 17.75
CA TYR A 144 4.62 0.81 17.53
C TYR A 144 3.68 0.08 18.49
N ARG A 145 3.15 0.80 19.49
CA ARG A 145 2.20 0.26 20.48
C ARG A 145 2.71 -1.02 21.16
N GLY A 146 4.03 -1.10 21.41
CA GLY A 146 4.73 -2.26 21.98
C GLY A 146 5.21 -3.29 20.97
N LEU A 147 4.70 -3.28 19.73
CA LEU A 147 5.16 -4.13 18.64
C LEU A 147 6.49 -3.60 18.09
N HIS A 148 7.46 -4.49 17.90
CA HIS A 148 8.77 -4.19 17.32
C HIS A 148 9.40 -5.45 16.73
N VAL A 149 10.34 -5.28 15.81
CA VAL A 149 11.11 -6.39 15.23
C VAL A 149 11.97 -7.05 16.32
N GLY A 150 12.01 -8.38 16.33
CA GLY A 150 12.70 -9.19 17.34
C GLY A 150 11.81 -9.61 18.53
N LEU A 151 10.61 -9.04 18.68
CA LEU A 151 9.64 -9.44 19.69
C LEU A 151 9.23 -10.91 19.52
N ASP A 152 8.98 -11.61 20.63
CA ASP A 152 8.41 -12.96 20.60
C ASP A 152 7.01 -12.95 19.96
N VAL A 153 6.73 -13.90 19.07
CA VAL A 153 5.47 -13.92 18.31
C VAL A 153 4.24 -14.09 19.23
N GLU A 154 4.35 -14.83 20.34
CA GLU A 154 3.22 -14.97 21.27
C GLU A 154 2.98 -13.68 22.04
N ALA A 155 4.05 -12.95 22.39
CA ALA A 155 3.93 -11.61 22.96
C ALA A 155 3.30 -10.62 21.95
N ALA A 156 3.68 -10.69 20.68
CA ALA A 156 3.08 -9.89 19.62
C ALA A 156 1.58 -10.19 19.46
N ARG A 157 1.19 -11.47 19.47
CA ARG A 157 -0.21 -11.89 19.43
C ARG A 157 -0.99 -11.42 20.66
N ALA A 158 -0.37 -11.39 21.83
CA ALA A 158 -1.00 -10.86 23.04
C ALA A 158 -1.28 -9.35 22.94
N LEU A 159 -0.40 -8.58 22.30
CA LEU A 159 -0.67 -7.15 22.00
C LEU A 159 -1.85 -6.96 21.03
N LEU A 160 -2.17 -7.98 20.23
CA LEU A 160 -3.21 -7.97 19.21
C LEU A 160 -4.43 -8.81 19.62
N ALA A 161 -4.54 -9.19 20.89
CA ALA A 161 -5.57 -10.11 21.36
C ALA A 161 -7.01 -9.59 21.14
N ASP A 162 -7.19 -8.26 21.20
CA ASP A 162 -8.48 -7.60 20.97
C ASP A 162 -8.75 -7.31 19.48
N ALA A 163 -7.77 -7.55 18.59
CA ALA A 163 -7.93 -7.35 17.15
C ALA A 163 -8.56 -8.57 16.49
N GLU A 164 -9.34 -8.34 15.43
CA GLU A 164 -9.96 -9.43 14.67
C GLU A 164 -8.91 -10.07 13.77
N ARG A 165 -8.65 -11.37 13.95
CA ARG A 165 -7.74 -12.10 13.06
C ARG A 165 -8.38 -12.37 11.70
N LEU A 166 -7.71 -11.92 10.64
CA LEU A 166 -8.16 -12.10 9.26
C LEU A 166 -7.69 -13.46 8.71
N PRO A 167 -8.53 -14.17 7.94
CA PRO A 167 -8.18 -15.45 7.35
C PRO A 167 -7.24 -15.24 6.15
N THR A 168 -5.93 -15.31 6.39
CA THR A 168 -4.91 -15.29 5.32
C THR A 168 -4.03 -16.53 5.38
N ALA A 169 -3.63 -17.02 4.20
CA ALA A 169 -2.87 -18.27 4.08
C ALA A 169 -1.35 -18.11 4.21
N ALA A 170 -0.82 -16.88 4.07
CA ALA A 170 0.61 -16.63 3.99
C ALA A 170 1.17 -15.88 5.21
N TYR A 171 0.35 -15.09 5.89
CA TYR A 171 0.78 -14.21 6.97
C TYR A 171 -0.28 -14.10 8.08
N GLU A 172 0.13 -13.69 9.28
CA GLU A 172 -0.82 -13.34 10.32
C GLU A 172 -1.28 -11.90 10.10
N ALA A 173 -2.58 -11.70 9.85
CA ALA A 173 -3.14 -10.37 9.65
C ALA A 173 -4.30 -10.13 10.62
N TYR A 174 -4.45 -8.88 11.02
CA TYR A 174 -5.38 -8.43 12.03
C TYR A 174 -6.07 -7.15 11.57
N LEU A 175 -7.40 -7.09 11.69
CA LEU A 175 -8.13 -5.85 11.62
C LEU A 175 -8.14 -5.23 13.02
N VAL A 176 -7.46 -4.09 13.16
CA VAL A 176 -7.35 -3.38 14.42
C VAL A 176 -8.36 -2.24 14.43
N THR A 177 -9.17 -2.20 15.49
CA THR A 177 -10.14 -1.11 15.74
C THR A 177 -9.73 -0.39 17.02
N ARG A 178 -9.74 0.94 17.00
CA ARG A 178 -9.47 1.81 18.15
C ARG A 178 -10.38 3.03 18.09
N ASP A 179 -10.65 3.65 19.24
CA ASP A 179 -11.64 4.73 19.36
C ASP A 179 -11.23 6.04 18.67
N ASP A 180 -9.93 6.26 18.50
CA ASP A 180 -9.30 7.48 17.99
C ASP A 180 -8.84 7.37 16.52
N ALA A 181 -9.08 6.24 15.85
CA ALA A 181 -8.66 6.02 14.46
C ALA A 181 -9.70 5.26 13.64
N ALA A 182 -9.61 5.42 12.32
CA ALA A 182 -10.28 4.48 11.42
C ALA A 182 -9.68 3.07 11.58
N PRO A 183 -10.47 2.00 11.35
CA PRO A 183 -9.94 0.65 11.33
C PRO A 183 -8.79 0.51 10.33
N TYR A 184 -7.77 -0.26 10.70
CA TYR A 184 -6.60 -0.51 9.87
C TYR A 184 -6.18 -1.97 9.95
N THR A 185 -5.49 -2.44 8.93
CA THR A 185 -4.92 -3.79 8.93
C THR A 185 -3.51 -3.76 9.48
N LEU A 186 -3.19 -4.72 10.35
CA LEU A 186 -1.83 -5.00 10.78
C LEU A 186 -1.44 -6.40 10.30
N LEU A 187 -0.32 -6.50 9.61
CA LEU A 187 0.24 -7.75 9.09
C LEU A 187 1.54 -8.04 9.84
N LEU A 188 1.67 -9.24 10.38
CA LEU A 188 2.80 -9.71 11.16
C LEU A 188 3.56 -10.79 10.39
N GLU A 189 4.87 -10.58 10.25
CA GLU A 189 5.79 -11.58 9.72
C GLU A 189 6.71 -12.06 10.83
N SER A 190 6.95 -13.37 10.86
CA SER A 190 7.77 -13.98 11.89
C SER A 190 8.60 -15.12 11.33
N GLU A 191 9.81 -15.26 11.85
CA GLU A 191 10.72 -16.37 11.58
C GLU A 191 11.34 -16.83 12.91
N GLY A 192 11.46 -18.15 13.11
CA GLY A 192 12.05 -18.70 14.34
C GLY A 192 11.34 -18.28 15.63
N GLY A 193 10.03 -17.98 15.57
CA GLY A 193 9.23 -17.53 16.72
C GLY A 193 9.39 -16.05 17.08
N ARG A 194 10.09 -15.27 16.25
CA ARG A 194 10.27 -13.82 16.45
C ARG A 194 9.71 -13.02 15.29
N VAL A 195 9.21 -11.83 15.59
CA VAL A 195 8.78 -10.86 14.59
C VAL A 195 9.98 -10.43 13.74
N THR A 196 9.89 -10.57 12.43
CA THR A 196 10.93 -10.12 11.47
C THR A 196 10.50 -8.87 10.75
N ALA A 197 9.19 -8.67 10.59
CA ALA A 197 8.62 -7.44 10.07
C ALA A 197 7.17 -7.28 10.53
N PHE A 198 6.66 -6.06 10.45
CA PHE A 198 5.23 -5.81 10.52
C PHE A 198 4.85 -4.73 9.52
N ALA A 199 3.61 -4.76 9.05
CA ALA A 199 3.05 -3.71 8.21
C ALA A 199 1.74 -3.20 8.79
N VAL A 200 1.57 -1.88 8.80
CA VAL A 200 0.31 -1.23 9.13
C VAL A 200 -0.25 -0.63 7.85
N THR A 201 -1.50 -0.92 7.54
CA THR A 201 -2.18 -0.47 6.33
C THR A 201 -3.48 0.23 6.69
N ALA A 202 -3.56 1.53 6.44
CA ALA A 202 -4.79 2.29 6.54
C ALA A 202 -5.70 2.02 5.33
N HIS A 203 -7.01 2.00 5.55
CA HIS A 203 -7.98 1.88 4.47
C HIS A 203 -8.29 3.27 3.92
N LEU A 204 -7.93 3.48 2.65
CA LEU A 204 -8.32 4.67 1.92
C LEU A 204 -9.74 4.49 1.39
N ASP A 205 -10.64 5.35 1.87
CA ASP A 205 -12.02 5.46 1.40
C ASP A 205 -12.18 6.48 0.27
#